data_AF-A0A946P4C8-F1
#
_entry.id   AF-A0A946P4C8-F1
#
_cell.length_a   1.000
_cell.length_b   1.000
_cell.length_c   1.000
_cell.angle_alpha   90.00
_cell.angle_beta   90.00
_cell.angle_gamma   90.00
#
_symmetry.space_group_name_H-M   'P 1'
#
loop_
_entity.id
_entity.type
_entity.pdbx_description
1 polymer ?
#
loop_
_entity_poly.entity_id
_entity_poly.type
_entity_poly.pdbx_seq_one_letter_code
_entity_poly.pdbx_strand_id
1 'polypeptide(L)' 'MSVVAENRLNTQVLTEQVFDVLVIGGGVAGAWTALDCALRDMSTVLIE' A
#
# COMPACT_ATOMS: atom_id res chain seq x y z
N MET A 1 -0.69 -13.49 -6.69
CA MET A 1 -0.27 -12.35 -5.85
C MET A 1 0.08 -11.20 -6.79
N SER A 2 -0.79 -10.19 -6.93
CA SER A 2 -0.51 -9.06 -7.82
C SER A 2 -0.10 -7.86 -6.96
N VAL A 3 1.21 -7.63 -6.83
CA VAL A 3 1.70 -6.35 -6.30
C VAL A 3 1.48 -5.33 -7.41
N VAL A 4 0.36 -4.62 -7.34
CA VAL A 4 0.01 -3.59 -8.31
C VAL A 4 0.55 -2.26 -7.80
N ALA A 5 1.70 -1.84 -8.35
CA ALA A 5 2.18 -0.47 -8.19
C ALA A 5 1.42 0.43 -9.17
N GLU A 6 0.20 0.84 -8.80
CA GLU A 6 -0.62 1.74 -9.62
C GLU A 6 -0.34 3.20 -9.26
N ASN A 7 0.42 3.91 -10.12
CA ASN A 7 0.49 5.36 -10.11
C ASN A 7 -0.67 5.94 -10.92
N ARG A 8 -1.91 5.67 -10.51
CA ARG A 8 -3.12 6.25 -11.09
C ARG A 8 -3.73 7.17 -10.04
N LEU A 9 -4.09 8.40 -10.44
CA LEU A 9 -4.82 9.40 -9.63
C LEU A 9 -6.24 8.93 -9.20
N ASN A 10 -6.50 7.63 -9.21
CA ASN A 10 -7.76 7.03 -8.85
C ASN A 10 -7.83 6.80 -7.33
N THR A 11 -7.80 7.89 -6.58
CA THR A 11 -7.92 7.91 -5.12
C THR A 11 -9.26 7.36 -4.64
N GLN A 12 -10.24 7.20 -5.54
CA GLN A 12 -11.53 6.58 -5.25
C GLN A 12 -11.38 5.16 -4.69
N VAL A 13 -10.39 4.40 -5.18
CA VAL A 13 -10.11 3.05 -4.66
C VAL A 13 -9.66 3.09 -3.19
N LEU A 14 -9.01 4.18 -2.76
CA LEU A 14 -8.57 4.36 -1.37
C LEU A 14 -9.73 4.69 -0.43
N THR A 15 -10.82 5.25 -0.94
CA THR A 15 -12.01 5.62 -0.14
C THR A 15 -13.05 4.50 -0.07
N GLU A 16 -13.03 3.56 -1.03
CA GLU A 16 -14.03 2.50 -1.16
C GLU A 16 -13.55 1.15 -0.62
N GLN A 17 -12.24 0.96 -0.42
CA GLN A 17 -11.68 -0.28 0.12
C GLN A 17 -11.19 -0.09 1.56
N VAL A 18 -11.42 -1.13 2.36
CA VAL A 18 -10.80 -1.27 3.67
C VAL A 18 -9.49 -2.03 3.48
N PHE A 19 -8.39 -1.42 3.91
CA PHE A 19 -7.06 -2.02 3.93
C PHE A 19 -6.71 -2.46 5.34
N ASP A 20 -5.86 -3.48 5.45
CA ASP A 20 -5.34 -3.92 6.74
C ASP A 20 -4.27 -2.96 7.27
N VAL A 21 -3.47 -2.38 6.35
CA VAL A 21 -2.36 -1.47 6.68
C VAL A 21 -2.30 -0.29 5.72
N LEU A 22 -2.17 0.92 6.28
CA LEU A 22 -1.82 2.14 5.57
C LEU A 22 -0.44 2.64 6.02
N VAL A 23 0.50 2.72 5.09
CA VAL A 23 1.85 3.27 5.29
C VAL A 23 1.93 4.68 4.68
N ILE A 24 2.36 5.65 5.47
CA ILE A 24 2.53 7.05 5.04
C ILE A 24 4.04 7.37 4.98
N GLY A 25 4.51 7.79 3.81
CA GLY A 25 5.91 8.02 3.46
C GLY A 25 6.55 6.80 2.79
N GLY A 26 7.09 6.95 1.59
CA GLY A 26 7.72 5.88 0.78
C GLY A 26 9.25 5.88 0.80
N GLY A 27 9.87 6.57 1.77
CA GLY A 27 11.28 6.40 2.09
C GLY A 27 11.63 4.96 2.49
N VAL A 28 12.92 4.67 2.72
CA VAL A 28 13.42 3.31 2.98
C VAL A 28 12.59 2.52 4.00
N ALA A 29 12.27 3.13 5.14
CA ALA A 29 11.48 2.48 6.18
C ALA A 29 10.05 2.18 5.73
N GLY A 30 9.40 3.12 5.06
CA GLY A 30 8.02 2.94 4.57
C GLY A 30 7.93 1.88 3.48
N ALA A 31 8.86 1.90 2.51
CA ALA A 31 8.90 0.89 1.45
C ALA A 31 9.12 -0.52 2.01
N TRP A 32 10.05 -0.70 2.96
CA TRP A 32 10.27 -2.00 3.62
C TRP A 32 9.08 -2.43 4.47
N THR A 33 8.42 -1.50 5.15
CA THR A 33 7.22 -1.78 5.94
C THR A 33 6.07 -2.25 5.05
N ALA A 34 5.80 -1.55 3.95
CA ALA A 34 4.75 -1.93 3.01
C ALA A 34 5.03 -3.30 2.36
N LEU A 35 6.31 -3.57 2.04
CA LEU A 35 6.72 -4.86 1.50
C LEU A 35 6.54 -6.00 2.52
N ASP A 36 6.97 -5.83 3.77
CA ASP A 36 6.79 -6.85 4.81
C ASP A 36 5.30 -7.18 5.04
N CYS A 37 4.43 -6.15 5.09
CA CYS A 37 2.99 -6.36 5.20
C CYS A 37 2.40 -7.09 3.99
N ALA A 38 2.78 -6.71 2.76
CA ALA A 38 2.33 -7.38 1.55
C ALA A 38 2.78 -8.85 1.46
N LEU A 39 4.00 -9.17 1.94
CA LEU A 39 4.53 -10.54 2.00
C LEU A 39 3.78 -11.44 3.00
N ARG A 40 3.06 -10.85 3.94
CA ARG A 40 2.23 -11.55 4.94
C ARG A 40 0.75 -11.62 4.54
N ASP A 41 0.46 -11.44 3.25
CA ASP A 41 -0.90 -11.44 2.69
C ASP A 41 -1.81 -10.32 3.25
N MET A 42 -1.24 -9.24 3.79
CA MET A 42 -2.03 -8.08 4.23
C MET A 42 -2.35 -7.16 3.06
N SER A 43 -3.62 -6.74 2.96
CA SER A 43 -4.04 -5.68 2.04
C SER A 43 -3.41 -4.37 2.49
N THR A 44 -2.36 -3.94 1.79
CA THR A 44 -1.46 -2.85 2.21
C THR A 44 -1.46 -1.73 1.18
N VAL A 45 -1.57 -0.49 1.66
CA VAL A 45 -1.42 0.73 0.85
C VAL A 45 -0.24 1.53 1.35
N LEU A 46 0.55 2.07 0.42
CA LEU A 46 1.59 3.05 0.69
C LEU A 46 1.25 4.36 -0.04
N ILE A 47 1.34 5.49 0.68
CA ILE A 47 1.18 6.85 0.15
C ILE A 47 2.46 7.63 0.41
N GLU A 48 3.01 8.28 -0.62
CA GLU A 48 4.11 9.26 -0.53
C GLU A 48 3.56 10.69 -0.67
#